data_AF-A0A812LML3-F1
#
_entry.id   AF-A0A812LML3-F1
#
_cell.length_a   1.000
_cell.length_b   1.000
_cell.length_c   1.000
_cell.angle_alpha   90.00
_cell.angle_beta   90.00
_cell.angle_gamma   90.00
#
_symmetry.space_group_name_H-M   'P 1'
#
loop_
_entity.id
_entity.type
_entity.pdbx_description
1 polymer ?
#
loop_
_entity_poly.entity_id
_entity_poly.type
_entity_poly.pdbx_seq_one_letter_code
_entity_poly.pdbx_strand_id
1 'polypeptide(L)'
;VMQSSDSLGELKALRGLQHRNIVQLHEAREHEGHAYLVMDLCKGGTLMSWIGDRFEKHMGKAVYMHPSTKQVGRILWQVFDAIQYLHSCNIVHRDVKLPNLLIAQGGSNLQLKLADFNLATELQGEVLTARCGTPGFMAPEVVECHYTELCDVWSAGVVFYQVVTGERLWRKADAEAHYEQLLAETPLKLESTAAWSNHGKGALDLCQELLRLESQGRPTAAAAMENPWLQKHANFAEQGCCAIN
;
A
#
# COMPACT_ATOMS: atom_id res chain seq x y z
N VAL A 1 14.23 -3.12 18.81
CA VAL A 1 14.88 -2.10 19.65
C VAL A 1 15.55 -1.12 18.68
N MET A 2 14.99 0.07 18.53
CA MET A 2 15.49 1.10 17.60
C MET A 2 16.47 2.02 18.32
N GLN A 3 17.46 2.55 17.60
CA GLN A 3 18.32 3.61 18.12
C GLN A 3 17.53 4.92 18.24
N SER A 4 17.93 5.78 19.18
CA SER A 4 17.20 7.01 19.53
C SER A 4 17.04 7.99 18.35
N SER A 5 18.00 8.04 17.42
CA SER A 5 17.94 8.90 16.23
C SER A 5 16.88 8.49 15.21
N ASP A 6 16.74 7.19 14.94
CA ASP A 6 15.79 6.68 13.93
C ASP A 6 14.35 6.78 14.45
N SER A 7 14.20 6.61 15.77
CA SER A 7 12.91 6.71 16.48
C SER A 7 12.32 8.12 16.45
N LEU A 8 13.16 9.15 16.34
CA LEU A 8 12.74 10.55 16.25
C LEU A 8 12.03 10.87 14.93
N GLY A 9 12.43 10.22 13.82
CA GLY A 9 11.79 10.39 12.51
C GLY A 9 10.38 9.80 12.50
N GLU A 10 10.27 8.54 12.92
CA GLU A 10 8.98 7.84 13.02
C GLU A 10 8.02 8.54 13.99
N LEU A 11 8.50 8.97 15.16
CA LEU A 11 7.70 9.73 16.12
C LEU A 11 7.17 11.03 15.52
N LYS A 12 8.00 11.78 14.79
CA LYS A 12 7.57 13.03 14.13
C LYS A 12 6.50 12.77 13.09
N ALA A 13 6.66 11.72 12.27
CA ALA A 13 5.69 11.37 11.25
C ALA A 13 4.34 10.94 11.84
N LEU A 14 4.34 10.13 12.90
CA LEU A 14 3.11 9.64 13.53
C LEU A 14 2.40 10.68 14.41
N ARG A 15 3.13 11.69 14.90
CA ARG A 15 2.58 12.64 15.86
C ARG A 15 1.45 13.47 15.25
N GLY A 16 0.26 13.33 15.84
CA GLY A 16 -0.92 14.09 15.43
C GLY A 16 -1.72 13.44 14.30
N LEU A 17 -1.24 12.33 13.72
CA LEU A 17 -2.03 11.56 12.77
C LEU A 17 -3.18 10.86 13.48
N GLN A 18 -4.37 10.98 12.91
CA GLN A 18 -5.59 10.31 13.36
C GLN A 18 -6.38 9.88 12.13
N HIS A 19 -6.28 8.60 11.79
CA HIS A 19 -6.99 8.03 10.66
C HIS A 19 -7.33 6.56 10.91
N ARG A 20 -8.53 6.13 10.51
CA ARG A 20 -9.01 4.75 10.75
C ARG A 20 -8.15 3.69 10.06
N ASN A 21 -7.48 4.06 8.97
CA ASN A 21 -6.61 3.19 8.18
C ASN A 21 -5.11 3.42 8.41
N ILE A 22 -4.73 4.09 9.50
CA ILE A 22 -3.34 4.26 9.94
C ILE A 22 -3.23 3.76 11.39
N VAL A 23 -2.07 3.22 11.76
CA VAL A 23 -1.80 2.88 13.16
C VAL A 23 -1.74 4.13 14.02
N GLN A 24 -2.50 4.14 15.11
CA GLN A 24 -2.50 5.26 16.04
C GLN A 24 -1.31 5.13 16.98
N LEU A 25 -0.50 6.19 17.08
CA LEU A 25 0.42 6.38 18.20
C LEU A 25 -0.38 6.90 19.40
N HIS A 26 -0.40 6.15 20.49
CA HIS A 26 -1.06 6.51 21.74
C HIS A 26 -0.10 7.22 22.70
N GLU A 27 1.14 6.74 22.77
CA GLU A 27 2.14 7.27 23.69
C GLU A 27 3.56 7.00 23.14
N ALA A 28 4.50 7.90 23.42
CA ALA A 28 5.92 7.69 23.19
C ALA A 28 6.68 7.89 24.50
N ARG A 29 7.55 6.95 24.86
CA ARG A 29 8.36 6.97 26.07
C ARG A 29 9.83 6.79 25.72
N GLU A 30 10.70 7.34 26.56
CA GLU A 30 12.14 7.08 26.51
C GLU A 30 12.56 6.43 27.83
N HIS A 31 13.32 5.34 27.75
CA HIS A 31 13.86 4.65 28.91
C HIS A 31 15.19 4.00 28.58
N GLU A 32 16.21 4.24 29.41
CA GLU A 32 17.58 3.69 29.26
C GLU A 32 18.16 3.88 27.84
N GLY A 33 17.93 5.04 27.22
CA GLY A 33 18.43 5.36 25.87
C GLY A 33 17.66 4.69 24.72
N HIS A 34 16.54 4.02 25.01
CA HIS A 34 15.66 3.41 24.03
C HIS A 34 14.32 4.15 23.95
N ALA A 35 13.82 4.32 22.73
CA ALA A 35 12.47 4.83 22.49
C ALA A 35 11.47 3.68 22.45
N TYR A 36 10.31 3.88 23.09
CA TYR A 36 9.19 2.95 23.12
C TYR A 36 7.95 3.67 22.58
N LEU A 37 7.44 3.19 21.44
CA LEU A 37 6.22 3.69 20.82
C LEU A 37 5.05 2.76 21.17
N VAL A 38 4.06 3.27 21.89
CA VAL A 38 2.82 2.55 22.23
C VAL A 38 1.79 2.86 21.16
N MET A 39 1.41 1.84 20.39
CA MET A 39 0.55 1.98 19.21
C MET A 39 -0.58 0.95 19.19
N ASP A 40 -1.50 1.09 18.23
CA ASP A 40 -2.56 0.11 17.96
C ASP A 40 -2.04 -1.34 17.88
N LEU A 41 -2.72 -2.26 18.56
CA LEU A 41 -2.48 -3.71 18.40
C LEU A 41 -3.40 -4.29 17.32
N CYS A 42 -2.84 -4.61 16.16
CA CYS A 42 -3.55 -5.29 15.06
C CYS A 42 -3.37 -6.81 15.15
N LYS A 43 -4.40 -7.55 15.59
CA LYS A 43 -4.31 -9.00 15.85
C LYS A 43 -4.50 -9.90 14.63
N GLY A 44 -4.96 -9.35 13.50
CA GLY A 44 -5.29 -10.12 12.30
C GLY A 44 -4.11 -10.47 11.40
N GLY A 45 -2.87 -10.19 11.84
CA GLY A 45 -1.68 -10.36 11.02
C GLY A 45 -1.52 -9.25 9.99
N THR A 46 -0.84 -9.56 8.87
CA THR A 46 -0.55 -8.61 7.79
C THR A 46 -1.33 -8.98 6.54
N LEU A 47 -1.44 -8.05 5.59
CA LEU A 47 -1.97 -8.37 4.27
C LEU A 47 -1.11 -9.41 3.55
N MET A 48 0.19 -9.50 3.88
CA MET A 48 1.07 -10.56 3.38
C MET A 48 0.65 -11.94 3.87
N SER A 49 0.37 -12.11 5.18
CA SER A 49 -0.14 -13.39 5.69
C SER A 49 -1.52 -13.70 5.12
N TRP A 50 -2.38 -12.69 4.96
CA TRP A 50 -3.69 -12.87 4.34
C TRP A 50 -3.64 -13.37 2.89
N ILE A 51 -2.66 -12.94 2.09
CA ILE A 51 -2.40 -13.52 0.76
C ILE A 51 -1.87 -14.95 0.90
N GLY A 52 -0.92 -15.18 1.81
CA GLY A 52 -0.34 -16.49 2.06
C GLY A 52 -1.38 -17.56 2.44
N ASP A 53 -2.33 -17.20 3.31
CA ASP A 53 -3.40 -18.08 3.80
C ASP A 53 -4.41 -18.47 2.70
N ARG A 54 -4.39 -17.80 1.54
CA ARG A 54 -5.21 -18.14 0.37
C ARG A 54 -4.56 -19.15 -0.57
N PHE A 55 -3.31 -19.54 -0.33
CA PHE A 55 -2.69 -20.60 -1.10
C PHE A 55 -3.11 -21.97 -0.54
N GLU A 56 -3.98 -22.65 -1.27
CA GLU A 56 -4.44 -23.99 -0.94
C GLU A 56 -3.70 -25.04 -1.76
N LYS A 57 -3.50 -26.23 -1.18
CA LYS A 57 -2.90 -27.36 -1.90
C LYS A 57 -3.98 -28.08 -2.72
N HIS A 58 -3.88 -28.01 -4.04
CA HIS A 58 -4.69 -28.78 -4.97
C HIS A 58 -3.80 -29.68 -5.82
N MET A 59 -4.00 -31.00 -5.72
CA MET A 59 -3.20 -32.02 -6.43
C MET A 59 -1.68 -31.82 -6.29
N GLY A 60 -1.22 -31.47 -5.09
CA GLY A 60 0.21 -31.26 -4.79
C GLY A 60 0.78 -29.92 -5.28
N LYS A 61 -0.01 -29.06 -5.92
CA LYS A 61 0.38 -27.70 -6.33
C LYS A 61 -0.30 -26.66 -5.44
N ALA A 62 0.41 -25.58 -5.14
CA ALA A 62 -0.19 -24.42 -4.47
C ALA A 62 -1.06 -23.66 -5.49
N VAL A 63 -2.33 -23.43 -5.14
CA VAL A 63 -3.30 -22.70 -5.96
C VAL A 63 -3.78 -21.51 -5.16
N TYR A 64 -3.72 -20.33 -5.77
CA TYR A 64 -4.19 -19.10 -5.13
C TYR A 64 -5.72 -19.00 -5.21
N MET A 65 -6.36 -19.00 -4.06
CA MET A 65 -7.80 -18.79 -3.94
C MET A 65 -8.12 -17.30 -4.05
N HIS A 66 -8.28 -16.86 -5.30
CA HIS A 66 -8.48 -15.45 -5.65
C HIS A 66 -9.59 -14.82 -4.78
N PRO A 67 -9.33 -13.64 -4.18
CA PRO A 67 -10.34 -12.93 -3.43
C PRO A 67 -11.49 -12.47 -4.32
N SER A 68 -12.64 -12.18 -3.73
CA SER A 68 -13.74 -11.56 -4.48
C SER A 68 -13.42 -10.11 -4.88
N THR A 69 -14.00 -9.63 -5.98
CA THR A 69 -13.83 -8.23 -6.43
C THR A 69 -14.17 -7.20 -5.35
N LYS A 70 -15.17 -7.49 -4.50
CA LYS A 70 -15.55 -6.65 -3.36
C LYS A 70 -14.45 -6.62 -2.28
N GLN A 71 -13.79 -7.75 -2.00
CA GLN A 71 -12.64 -7.77 -1.07
C GLN A 71 -11.47 -6.97 -1.64
N VAL A 72 -11.16 -7.12 -2.92
CA VAL A 72 -10.08 -6.39 -3.58
C VAL A 72 -10.35 -4.88 -3.56
N GLY A 73 -11.55 -4.45 -3.98
CA GLY A 73 -11.95 -3.04 -3.96
C GLY A 73 -11.89 -2.42 -2.56
N ARG A 74 -12.36 -3.14 -1.53
CA ARG A 74 -12.28 -2.69 -0.13
C ARG A 74 -10.86 -2.59 0.42
N ILE A 75 -9.98 -3.53 0.04
CA ILE A 75 -8.56 -3.46 0.43
C ILE A 75 -7.93 -2.23 -0.21
N LEU A 76 -8.09 -2.09 -1.53
CA LEU A 76 -7.47 -1.00 -2.28
C LEU A 76 -7.97 0.38 -1.83
N TRP A 77 -9.27 0.51 -1.55
CA TRP A 77 -9.84 1.73 -0.99
C TRP A 77 -9.17 2.13 0.30
N GLN A 78 -9.05 1.20 1.26
CA GLN A 78 -8.44 1.49 2.57
C GLN A 78 -6.96 1.86 2.48
N VAL A 79 -6.24 1.28 1.51
CA VAL A 79 -4.85 1.67 1.22
C VAL A 79 -4.82 3.11 0.72
N PHE A 80 -5.64 3.48 -0.28
CA PHE A 80 -5.67 4.85 -0.78
C PHE A 80 -6.22 5.87 0.21
N ASP A 81 -7.18 5.50 1.05
CA ASP A 81 -7.74 6.36 2.12
C ASP A 81 -6.63 6.74 3.12
N ALA A 82 -5.77 5.77 3.50
CA ALA A 82 -4.59 6.04 4.32
C ALA A 82 -3.56 6.94 3.60
N ILE A 83 -3.23 6.63 2.35
CA ILE A 83 -2.24 7.37 1.57
C ILE A 83 -2.71 8.81 1.31
N GLN A 84 -3.96 8.99 0.89
CA GLN A 84 -4.56 10.31 0.67
C GLN A 84 -4.48 11.17 1.94
N TYR A 85 -4.83 10.60 3.10
CA TYR A 85 -4.73 11.31 4.37
C TYR A 85 -3.28 11.75 4.64
N LEU A 86 -2.30 10.86 4.50
CA LEU A 86 -0.88 11.21 4.67
C LEU A 86 -0.43 12.32 3.72
N HIS A 87 -0.77 12.20 2.44
CA HIS A 87 -0.41 13.17 1.42
C HIS A 87 -1.06 14.53 1.69
N SER A 88 -2.28 14.56 2.25
CA SER A 88 -2.94 15.81 2.69
C SER A 88 -2.24 16.48 3.88
N CYS A 89 -1.48 15.70 4.66
CA CYS A 89 -0.62 16.19 5.73
C CYS A 89 0.83 16.47 5.26
N ASN A 90 1.08 16.47 3.94
CA ASN A 90 2.43 16.55 3.34
C ASN A 90 3.39 15.45 3.80
N ILE A 91 2.89 14.29 4.22
CA ILE A 91 3.71 13.16 4.64
C ILE A 91 3.73 12.11 3.53
N VAL A 92 4.92 11.64 3.17
CA VAL A 92 5.14 10.53 2.23
C VAL A 92 5.60 9.31 3.02
N HIS A 93 4.97 8.16 2.83
CA HIS A 93 5.26 6.95 3.60
C HIS A 93 6.53 6.25 3.11
N ARG A 94 6.73 6.17 1.79
CA ARG A 94 7.88 5.59 1.07
C ARG A 94 8.13 4.09 1.22
N ASP A 95 7.34 3.40 2.05
CA ASP A 95 7.44 1.95 2.23
C ASP A 95 6.07 1.26 2.31
N VAL A 96 5.13 1.65 1.44
CA VAL A 96 3.83 0.98 1.34
C VAL A 96 4.04 -0.43 0.75
N LYS A 97 3.71 -1.47 1.53
CA LYS A 97 3.90 -2.87 1.12
C LYS A 97 3.02 -3.80 1.94
N LEU A 98 2.85 -5.04 1.48
CA LEU A 98 2.00 -6.04 2.15
C LEU A 98 2.35 -6.28 3.64
N PRO A 99 3.63 -6.37 4.06
CA PRO A 99 3.97 -6.48 5.48
C PRO A 99 3.52 -5.30 6.35
N ASN A 100 3.44 -4.10 5.77
CA ASN A 100 3.16 -2.85 6.49
C ASN A 100 1.67 -2.51 6.50
N LEU A 101 0.83 -3.35 5.87
CA LEU A 101 -0.62 -3.27 5.91
C LEU A 101 -1.15 -4.27 6.92
N LEU A 102 -1.40 -3.82 8.14
CA LEU A 102 -1.85 -4.66 9.25
C LEU A 102 -3.36 -4.84 9.24
N ILE A 103 -3.84 -5.99 9.71
CA ILE A 103 -5.25 -6.29 9.82
C ILE A 103 -5.70 -6.06 11.27
N ALA A 104 -6.41 -4.95 11.49
CA ALA A 104 -6.98 -4.62 12.79
C ALA A 104 -8.19 -5.51 13.10
N GLN A 105 -9.03 -5.77 12.10
CA GLN A 105 -10.18 -6.65 12.17
C GLN A 105 -10.26 -7.50 10.90
N GLY A 106 -10.43 -8.81 11.04
CA GLY A 106 -10.53 -9.76 9.93
C GLY A 106 -11.96 -10.03 9.46
N GLY A 107 -12.11 -11.02 8.56
CA GLY A 107 -13.41 -11.50 8.09
C GLY A 107 -14.07 -10.60 7.05
N SER A 108 -15.41 -10.53 7.05
CA SER A 108 -16.21 -9.73 6.11
C SER A 108 -16.03 -8.22 6.29
N ASN A 109 -15.63 -7.80 7.50
CA ASN A 109 -15.34 -6.41 7.88
C ASN A 109 -13.84 -6.20 8.02
N LEU A 110 -13.08 -6.60 7.00
CA LEU A 110 -11.64 -6.43 6.95
C LEU A 110 -11.27 -4.94 7.13
N GLN A 111 -10.65 -4.59 8.27
CA GLN A 111 -10.14 -3.25 8.56
C GLN A 111 -8.62 -3.28 8.51
N LEU A 112 -8.05 -2.54 7.57
CA LEU A 112 -6.60 -2.39 7.40
C LEU A 112 -6.08 -1.16 8.13
N LYS A 113 -4.84 -1.22 8.60
CA LYS A 113 -4.07 -0.07 9.10
C LYS A 113 -2.67 -0.10 8.49
N LEU A 114 -2.30 0.98 7.82
CA LEU A 114 -0.93 1.23 7.39
C LEU A 114 -0.05 1.50 8.63
N ALA A 115 1.09 0.83 8.68
CA ALA A 115 2.04 0.83 9.78
C ALA A 115 3.47 1.00 9.28
N ASP A 116 4.42 1.10 10.22
CA ASP A 116 5.87 1.18 9.97
C ASP A 116 6.26 2.48 9.24
N PHE A 117 6.35 3.56 10.02
CA PHE A 117 6.61 4.92 9.56
C PHE A 117 8.10 5.29 9.63
N ASN A 118 8.98 4.29 9.75
CA ASN A 118 10.43 4.48 9.86
C ASN A 118 11.04 5.19 8.65
N LEU A 119 10.45 5.00 7.48
CA LEU A 119 10.85 5.68 6.25
C LEU A 119 9.94 6.86 5.93
N ALA A 120 8.94 7.18 6.73
CA ALA A 120 8.07 8.32 6.43
C ALA A 120 8.81 9.65 6.58
N THR A 121 8.45 10.64 5.76
CA THR A 121 9.01 12.00 5.85
C THR A 121 8.00 13.02 5.41
N GLU A 122 8.14 14.24 5.91
CA GLU A 122 7.47 15.40 5.34
C GLU A 122 8.07 15.72 3.96
N LEU A 123 7.23 15.99 2.96
CA LEU A 123 7.61 16.52 1.67
C LEU A 123 7.87 18.02 1.83
N GLN A 124 9.09 18.36 2.25
CA GLN A 124 9.53 19.74 2.37
C GLN A 124 10.10 20.23 1.03
N GLY A 125 9.31 21.00 0.27
CA GLY A 125 9.68 21.49 -1.06
C GLY A 125 8.97 20.73 -2.18
N GLU A 126 9.59 20.65 -3.36
CA GLU A 126 8.98 20.04 -4.54
C GLU A 126 9.28 18.54 -4.67
N VAL A 127 10.43 18.06 -4.16
CA VAL A 127 10.91 16.68 -4.38
C VAL A 127 11.70 16.11 -3.21
N LEU A 128 11.73 14.79 -3.13
CA LEU A 128 12.55 13.98 -2.24
C LEU A 128 13.72 13.36 -3.01
N THR A 129 14.87 13.23 -2.33
CA THR A 129 16.13 12.79 -2.95
C THR A 129 16.76 11.56 -2.29
N ALA A 130 16.18 11.06 -1.19
CA ALA A 130 16.70 9.88 -0.52
C ALA A 130 16.20 8.60 -1.19
N ARG A 131 17.11 7.75 -1.68
CA ARG A 131 16.77 6.41 -2.17
C ARG A 131 16.47 5.48 -1.01
N CYS A 132 15.21 5.10 -0.82
CA CYS A 132 14.76 4.23 0.27
C CYS A 132 13.49 3.48 -0.11
N GLY A 133 13.12 2.48 0.70
CA GLY A 133 11.96 1.62 0.49
C GLY A 133 12.34 0.17 0.18
N THR A 134 11.35 -0.70 0.05
CA THR A 134 11.57 -2.14 -0.15
C THR A 134 11.69 -2.49 -1.65
N PRO A 135 12.77 -3.18 -2.08
CA PRO A 135 12.88 -3.69 -3.44
C PRO A 135 11.66 -4.52 -3.84
N GLY A 136 11.14 -4.25 -5.04
CA GLY A 136 9.93 -4.89 -5.56
C GLY A 136 8.64 -4.09 -5.35
N PHE A 137 8.62 -3.12 -4.43
CA PHE A 137 7.51 -2.16 -4.23
C PHE A 137 7.89 -0.71 -4.54
N MET A 138 9.18 -0.41 -4.51
CA MET A 138 9.72 0.93 -4.78
C MET A 138 9.43 1.38 -6.22
N ALA A 139 9.05 2.65 -6.38
CA ALA A 139 8.80 3.29 -7.66
C ALA A 139 10.10 3.61 -8.42
N PRO A 140 10.11 3.63 -9.77
CA PRO A 140 11.32 3.87 -10.55
C PRO A 140 12.00 5.21 -10.25
N GLU A 141 11.24 6.29 -10.08
CA GLU A 141 11.76 7.63 -9.80
C GLU A 141 12.47 7.75 -8.42
N VAL A 142 12.20 6.80 -7.51
CA VAL A 142 12.92 6.74 -6.22
C VAL A 142 14.35 6.28 -6.43
N VAL A 143 14.60 5.44 -7.44
CA VAL A 143 15.96 5.03 -7.85
C VAL A 143 16.73 6.21 -8.44
N GLU A 144 16.02 7.09 -9.15
CA GLU A 144 16.55 8.34 -9.71
C GLU A 144 16.75 9.44 -8.66
N CYS A 145 16.36 9.20 -7.39
CA CYS A 145 16.49 10.15 -6.29
C CYS A 145 15.80 11.49 -6.59
N HIS A 146 14.67 11.47 -7.32
CA HIS A 146 13.92 12.67 -7.66
C HIS A 146 12.44 12.34 -7.76
N TYR A 147 11.74 12.39 -6.63
CA TYR A 147 10.37 11.87 -6.55
C TYR A 147 9.48 12.67 -5.60
N THR A 148 8.17 12.50 -5.77
CA THR A 148 7.13 13.12 -4.94
C THR A 148 6.36 12.06 -4.15
N GLU A 149 5.25 12.45 -3.54
CA GLU A 149 4.33 11.55 -2.84
C GLU A 149 3.74 10.43 -3.74
N LEU A 150 3.76 10.62 -5.07
CA LEU A 150 3.25 9.64 -6.04
C LEU A 150 4.00 8.29 -6.00
N CYS A 151 5.18 8.22 -5.39
CA CYS A 151 5.87 6.95 -5.15
C CYS A 151 5.02 5.98 -4.31
N ASP A 152 4.23 6.48 -3.35
CA ASP A 152 3.31 5.65 -2.55
C ASP A 152 2.16 5.09 -3.40
N VAL A 153 1.72 5.83 -4.43
CA VAL A 153 0.69 5.39 -5.38
C VAL A 153 1.19 4.22 -6.22
N TRP A 154 2.44 4.26 -6.68
CA TRP A 154 3.08 3.14 -7.36
C TRP A 154 3.14 1.92 -6.45
N SER A 155 3.63 2.09 -5.22
CA SER A 155 3.71 1.00 -4.24
C SER A 155 2.34 0.40 -3.93
N ALA A 156 1.28 1.21 -3.86
CA ALA A 156 -0.10 0.75 -3.77
C ALA A 156 -0.55 -0.03 -5.03
N GLY A 157 -0.11 0.37 -6.22
CA GLY A 157 -0.29 -0.37 -7.47
C GLY A 157 0.35 -1.77 -7.42
N VAL A 158 1.56 -1.88 -6.86
CA VAL A 158 2.22 -3.19 -6.64
C VAL A 158 1.42 -4.03 -5.64
N VAL A 159 0.98 -3.44 -4.53
CA VAL A 159 0.10 -4.11 -3.56
C VAL A 159 -1.17 -4.62 -4.25
N PHE A 160 -1.82 -3.79 -5.07
CA PHE A 160 -3.02 -4.16 -5.82
C PHE A 160 -2.78 -5.36 -6.74
N TYR A 161 -1.69 -5.32 -7.52
CA TYR A 161 -1.28 -6.44 -8.37
C TYR A 161 -1.17 -7.74 -7.55
N GLN A 162 -0.42 -7.71 -6.44
CA GLN A 162 -0.17 -8.90 -5.63
C GLN A 162 -1.45 -9.43 -4.96
N VAL A 163 -2.37 -8.55 -4.56
CA VAL A 163 -3.68 -8.96 -4.01
C VAL A 163 -4.52 -9.69 -5.06
N VAL A 164 -4.51 -9.21 -6.31
CA VAL A 164 -5.28 -9.81 -7.41
C VAL A 164 -4.69 -11.14 -7.86
N THR A 165 -3.39 -11.17 -8.11
CA THR A 165 -2.72 -12.32 -8.73
C THR A 165 -2.22 -13.35 -7.72
N GLY A 166 -1.95 -12.93 -6.48
CA GLY A 166 -1.21 -13.72 -5.49
C GLY A 166 0.29 -13.81 -5.80
N GLU A 167 0.74 -13.20 -6.89
CA GLU A 167 2.10 -13.30 -7.41
C GLU A 167 2.84 -11.99 -7.20
N ARG A 168 4.15 -12.07 -7.00
CA ARG A 168 4.98 -10.87 -7.00
C ARG A 168 5.10 -10.35 -8.42
N LEU A 169 4.91 -9.04 -8.59
CA LEU A 169 5.18 -8.36 -9.85
C LEU A 169 6.61 -8.66 -10.33
N TRP A 170 7.58 -8.64 -9.40
CA TRP A 170 8.98 -8.96 -9.64
C TRP A 170 9.49 -10.07 -8.70
N ARG A 171 10.31 -10.98 -9.20
CA ARG A 171 10.95 -12.00 -8.36
C ARG A 171 12.08 -11.39 -7.51
N LYS A 172 12.31 -11.92 -6.31
CA LYS A 172 13.23 -11.32 -5.31
C LYS A 172 14.69 -11.23 -5.78
N ALA A 173 15.15 -12.22 -6.55
CA ALA A 173 16.51 -12.23 -7.11
C ALA A 173 16.69 -11.23 -8.24
N ASP A 174 15.58 -10.82 -8.86
CA ASP A 174 15.59 -10.00 -10.06
C ASP A 174 15.20 -8.56 -9.76
N ALA A 175 14.66 -8.21 -8.59
CA ALA A 175 14.07 -6.88 -8.34
C ALA A 175 15.01 -5.70 -8.67
N GLU A 176 16.32 -5.79 -8.36
CA GLU A 176 17.30 -4.77 -8.75
C GLU A 176 17.57 -4.74 -10.25
N ALA A 177 17.84 -5.90 -10.87
CA ALA A 177 18.00 -6.02 -12.32
C ALA A 177 16.72 -5.61 -13.08
N HIS A 178 15.56 -5.80 -12.46
CA HIS A 178 14.27 -5.46 -13.01
C HIS A 178 14.06 -3.95 -13.04
N TYR A 179 14.67 -3.17 -12.14
CA TYR A 179 14.62 -1.70 -12.25
C TYR A 179 15.32 -1.23 -13.52
N GLU A 180 16.48 -1.81 -13.86
CA GLU A 180 17.19 -1.49 -15.10
C GLU A 180 16.38 -1.91 -16.34
N GLN A 181 15.74 -3.07 -16.29
CA GLN A 181 14.84 -3.54 -17.35
C GLN A 181 13.56 -2.70 -17.46
N LEU A 182 12.99 -2.24 -16.34
CA LEU A 182 11.78 -1.43 -16.28
C LEU A 182 11.99 -0.05 -16.94
N LEU A 183 13.16 0.55 -16.75
CA LEU A 183 13.53 1.79 -17.46
C LEU A 183 13.69 1.55 -18.97
N ALA A 184 14.00 0.32 -19.39
CA ALA A 184 14.11 -0.06 -20.80
C ALA A 184 12.77 -0.48 -21.44
N GLU A 185 11.85 -1.07 -20.68
CA GLU A 185 10.53 -1.52 -21.15
C GLU A 185 9.44 -0.46 -20.92
N THR A 186 9.30 0.46 -21.89
CA THR A 186 8.26 1.49 -21.89
C THR A 186 7.20 1.21 -22.98
N PRO A 187 5.89 1.12 -22.64
CA PRO A 187 5.30 1.11 -21.30
C PRO A 187 5.33 -0.28 -20.65
N LEU A 188 5.32 -0.34 -19.31
CA LEU A 188 5.02 -1.56 -18.56
C LEU A 188 3.65 -2.10 -18.97
N LYS A 189 3.61 -3.32 -19.52
CA LYS A 189 2.37 -3.98 -19.93
C LYS A 189 2.05 -5.15 -19.01
N LEU A 190 1.04 -4.96 -18.17
CA LEU A 190 0.49 -6.07 -17.38
C LEU A 190 -0.28 -7.02 -18.29
N GLU A 191 0.02 -8.31 -18.20
CA GLU A 191 -0.69 -9.34 -18.95
C GLU A 191 -2.12 -9.52 -18.44
N SER A 192 -3.07 -9.66 -19.37
CA SER A 192 -4.48 -9.96 -19.06
C SER A 192 -4.64 -11.44 -18.68
N THR A 193 -4.22 -11.80 -17.48
CA THR A 193 -4.36 -13.15 -16.93
C THR A 193 -5.81 -13.46 -16.48
N ALA A 194 -6.08 -14.74 -16.16
CA ALA A 194 -7.37 -15.15 -15.60
C ALA A 194 -7.71 -14.44 -14.28
N ALA A 195 -6.70 -14.09 -13.49
CA ALA A 195 -6.86 -13.32 -12.25
C ALA A 195 -7.54 -11.98 -12.51
N TRP A 196 -7.10 -11.24 -13.53
CA TRP A 196 -7.69 -9.95 -13.91
C TRP A 196 -9.08 -10.09 -14.51
N SER A 197 -9.32 -11.15 -15.27
CA SER A 197 -10.63 -11.42 -15.89
C SER A 197 -11.74 -11.57 -14.84
N ASN A 198 -11.44 -12.15 -13.68
CA ASN A 198 -12.39 -12.28 -12.56
C ASN A 198 -12.80 -10.94 -11.92
N HIS A 199 -11.98 -9.90 -12.10
CA HIS A 199 -12.22 -8.56 -11.56
C HIS A 199 -12.70 -7.54 -12.59
N GLY A 200 -12.70 -7.93 -13.87
CA GLY A 200 -13.11 -7.10 -15.00
C GLY A 200 -12.01 -6.14 -15.47
N LYS A 201 -12.15 -5.67 -16.71
CA LYS A 201 -11.16 -4.82 -17.39
C LYS A 201 -10.79 -3.56 -16.57
N GLY A 202 -11.76 -2.94 -15.89
CA GLY A 202 -11.52 -1.75 -15.07
C GLY A 202 -10.52 -1.96 -13.93
N ALA A 203 -10.39 -3.18 -13.40
CA ALA A 203 -9.38 -3.51 -12.39
C ALA A 203 -7.97 -3.45 -12.98
N LEU A 204 -7.78 -4.07 -14.15
CA LEU A 204 -6.52 -4.11 -14.87
C LEU A 204 -6.13 -2.71 -15.36
N ASP A 205 -7.08 -1.96 -15.92
CA ASP A 205 -6.88 -0.58 -16.37
C ASP A 205 -6.39 0.31 -15.22
N LEU A 206 -7.07 0.25 -14.06
CA LEU A 206 -6.64 0.98 -12.87
C LEU A 206 -5.24 0.55 -12.40
N CYS A 207 -4.94 -0.75 -12.39
CA CYS A 207 -3.60 -1.21 -11.99
C CYS A 207 -2.50 -0.72 -12.95
N GLN A 208 -2.78 -0.68 -14.26
CA GLN A 208 -1.87 -0.11 -15.26
C GLN A 208 -1.68 1.40 -15.09
N GLU A 209 -2.73 2.15 -14.76
CA GLU A 209 -2.65 3.59 -14.46
C GLU A 209 -1.77 3.88 -13.23
N LEU A 210 -1.93 3.08 -12.16
CA LEU A 210 -1.14 3.19 -10.93
C LEU A 210 0.33 2.81 -11.13
N LEU A 211 0.63 1.96 -12.11
CA LEU A 211 1.98 1.48 -12.43
C LEU A 211 2.56 2.16 -13.69
N ARG A 212 2.15 3.40 -13.98
CA ARG A 212 2.81 4.23 -14.98
C ARG A 212 4.21 4.64 -14.51
N LEU A 213 5.19 4.43 -15.39
CA LEU A 213 6.60 4.70 -15.13
C LEU A 213 6.84 6.18 -14.84
N GLU A 214 6.34 7.05 -15.72
CA GLU A 214 6.33 8.49 -15.47
C GLU A 214 5.39 8.82 -14.31
N SER A 215 5.94 9.38 -13.24
CA SER A 215 5.18 9.77 -12.05
C SER A 215 4.03 10.74 -12.36
N GLN A 216 4.27 11.71 -13.23
CA GLN A 216 3.26 12.68 -13.67
C GLN A 216 2.08 12.06 -14.43
N GLY A 217 2.26 10.84 -14.95
CA GLY A 217 1.20 10.07 -15.58
C GLY A 217 0.29 9.35 -14.58
N ARG A 218 0.70 9.18 -13.32
CA ARG A 218 -0.09 8.49 -12.29
C ARG A 218 -1.18 9.41 -11.72
N PRO A 219 -2.34 8.85 -11.33
CA PRO A 219 -3.31 9.59 -10.53
C PRO A 219 -2.72 9.87 -9.13
N THR A 220 -3.19 10.92 -8.47
CA THR A 220 -2.99 11.06 -7.02
C THR A 220 -3.80 10.00 -6.27
N ALA A 221 -3.52 9.75 -4.99
CA ALA A 221 -4.32 8.84 -4.18
C ALA A 221 -5.82 9.25 -4.15
N ALA A 222 -6.10 10.55 -4.07
CA ALA A 222 -7.46 11.09 -4.15
C ALA A 222 -8.13 10.76 -5.49
N ALA A 223 -7.44 11.02 -6.61
CA ALA A 223 -7.98 10.71 -7.94
C ALA A 223 -8.16 9.21 -8.18
N ALA A 224 -7.27 8.38 -7.64
CA ALA A 224 -7.41 6.92 -7.71
C ALA A 224 -8.68 6.44 -7.00
N MET A 225 -9.05 7.06 -5.86
CA MET A 225 -10.29 6.76 -5.14
C MET A 225 -11.54 7.14 -5.94
N GLU A 226 -11.48 8.12 -6.84
CA GLU A 226 -12.58 8.49 -7.73
C GLU A 226 -12.73 7.55 -8.94
N ASN A 227 -11.80 6.62 -9.15
CA ASN A 227 -11.86 5.68 -10.26
C ASN A 227 -13.19 4.89 -10.26
N PRO A 228 -13.90 4.77 -11.40
CA PRO A 228 -15.21 4.13 -11.46
C PRO A 228 -15.24 2.68 -10.98
N TRP A 229 -14.18 1.91 -11.27
CA TRP A 229 -14.08 0.52 -10.81
C TRP A 229 -13.93 0.48 -9.29
N LEU A 230 -13.06 1.33 -8.74
CA LEU A 230 -12.83 1.36 -7.30
C LEU A 230 -14.08 1.84 -6.54
N GLN A 231 -14.72 2.93 -6.97
CA GLN A 231 -15.98 3.42 -6.38
C GLN A 231 -17.07 2.33 -6.36
N LYS A 232 -17.24 1.62 -7.48
CA LYS A 232 -18.24 0.54 -7.59
C LYS A 232 -18.00 -0.60 -6.60
N HIS A 233 -16.74 -0.96 -6.36
CA HIS A 233 -16.37 -2.17 -5.62
C HIS A 233 -15.89 -1.92 -4.18
N ALA A 234 -15.54 -0.68 -3.85
CA ALA A 234 -15.23 -0.24 -2.48
C ALA A 234 -16.50 0.02 -1.66
N ASN A 235 -17.61 0.37 -2.30
CA ASN A 235 -18.83 0.85 -1.65
C ASN A 235 -19.27 -0.04 -0.46
N PHE A 236 -19.31 0.59 0.70
CA PHE A 236 -19.76 0.02 1.98
C PHE A 236 -21.29 -0.06 2.08
N ALA A 237 -22.01 -0.05 0.96
CA ALA A 237 -23.47 -0.12 0.91
C ALA A 237 -23.97 -1.50 1.35
N GLU A 238 -23.98 -1.68 2.67
CA GLU A 238 -24.82 -2.54 3.50
C GLU A 238 -24.39 -2.30 4.96
N GLN A 239 -24.69 -1.10 5.48
CA GLN A 239 -25.01 -0.85 6.89
C GLN A 239 -25.55 0.57 7.06
N GLY A 240 -26.88 0.67 7.24
CA GLY A 240 -27.52 1.76 7.97
C GLY A 240 -27.83 3.04 7.20
N CYS A 241 -28.87 2.99 6.37
CA CYS A 241 -29.80 4.13 6.31
C CYS A 241 -30.35 4.36 7.72
N CYS A 242 -29.87 5.40 8.41
CA CYS A 242 -30.68 6.21 9.30
C CYS A 242 -30.10 7.63 9.25
N ALA A 243 -30.81 8.48 8.51
CA ALA A 243 -30.62 9.91 8.49
C ALA A 243 -30.63 10.48 9.91
N ILE A 244 -29.68 11.36 10.19
CA ILE A 244 -29.78 12.29 11.31
C ILE A 244 -30.40 13.56 10.72
N ASN A 245 -31.70 13.75 10.97
CA ASN A 245 -32.30 15.06 11.10
C ASN A 245 -32.36 15.39 12.59
#